data_AF-A0A7W6CBC8-F1
#
_entry.id   AF-A0A7W6CBC8-F1
#
_cell.length_a   1.000
_cell.length_b   1.000
_cell.length_c   1.000
_cell.angle_alpha   90.00
_cell.angle_beta   90.00
_cell.angle_gamma   90.00
#
_symmetry.space_group_name_H-M   'P 1'
#
loop_
_entity.id
_entity.type
_entity.pdbx_description
1 polymer ?
#
loop_
_entity_poly.entity_id
_entity_poly.type
_entity_poly.pdbx_seq_one_letter_code
_entity_poly.pdbx_strand_id
1 'polypeptide(L)'
;MTASVKAVKHDNVDKARTAWGESLPDWVTVLAEACNQQSQSAIARKIGYSASAVSQVLSNSYQNGDIARVELAVRGGLLAETVQCPVMGDLPRNECLAWQRKPFATTNSHRVRMYQACRRNCPFSLIGGNDQ
;
A
#
# COMPACT_ATOMS: atom_id res chain seq x y z
N MET A 1 -7.36 -37.98 -12.19
CA MET A 1 -7.13 -36.88 -11.23
C MET A 1 -5.99 -36.03 -11.79
N THR A 2 -6.31 -35.04 -12.61
CA THR A 2 -5.30 -34.21 -13.29
C THR A 2 -5.10 -32.93 -12.47
N ALA A 3 -4.03 -32.88 -11.70
CA ALA A 3 -3.53 -31.63 -11.13
C ALA A 3 -3.00 -30.77 -12.28
N SER A 4 -3.67 -29.64 -12.53
CA SER A 4 -3.18 -28.63 -13.47
C SER A 4 -2.05 -27.87 -12.79
N VAL A 5 -0.80 -28.23 -13.11
CA VAL A 5 0.37 -27.41 -12.77
C VAL A 5 0.31 -26.18 -13.67
N LYS A 6 -0.23 -25.07 -13.13
CA LYS A 6 -0.16 -23.77 -13.81
C LYS A 6 1.31 -23.41 -14.06
N ALA A 7 1.58 -22.92 -15.27
CA ALA A 7 2.88 -22.44 -15.73
C ALA A 7 3.60 -21.61 -14.65
N VAL A 8 4.91 -21.82 -14.53
CA VAL A 8 5.82 -21.11 -13.63
C VAL A 8 5.80 -19.61 -13.95
N LYS A 9 4.82 -18.89 -13.39
CA LYS A 9 4.97 -17.46 -13.12
C LYS A 9 6.13 -17.35 -12.15
N HIS A 10 7.08 -16.46 -12.42
CA HIS A 10 8.13 -16.12 -11.45
C HIS A 10 7.51 -16.02 -10.05
N ASP A 11 8.03 -16.82 -9.12
CA ASP A 11 7.56 -16.78 -7.76
C ASP A 11 8.04 -15.46 -7.13
N ASN A 12 7.09 -14.57 -6.87
CA ASN A 12 7.39 -13.28 -6.25
C ASN A 12 7.94 -13.45 -4.83
N VAL A 13 7.60 -14.54 -4.14
CA VAL A 13 8.10 -14.85 -2.79
C VAL A 13 9.57 -15.22 -2.86
N ASP A 14 9.99 -16.03 -3.83
CA ASP A 14 11.40 -16.37 -4.01
C ASP A 14 12.22 -15.17 -4.47
N LYS A 15 11.65 -14.31 -5.34
CA LYS A 15 12.25 -13.02 -5.68
C LYS A 15 12.46 -12.15 -4.44
N ALA A 16 11.43 -12.01 -3.59
CA ALA A 16 11.51 -11.22 -2.37
C ALA A 16 12.52 -11.81 -1.38
N ARG A 17 12.53 -13.13 -1.17
CA ARG A 17 13.52 -13.81 -0.32
C ARG A 17 14.95 -13.59 -0.81
N THR A 18 15.18 -13.69 -2.12
CA THR A 18 16.51 -13.46 -2.70
C THR A 18 16.98 -12.00 -2.52
N ALA A 19 16.07 -11.04 -2.66
CA ALA A 19 16.42 -9.62 -2.61
C ALA A 19 16.53 -9.04 -1.19
N TRP A 20 15.72 -9.53 -0.26
CA TRP A 20 15.68 -9.04 1.13
C TRP A 20 16.48 -9.90 2.11
N GLY A 21 16.74 -11.17 1.78
CA GLY A 21 17.50 -12.09 2.63
C GLY A 21 16.88 -12.26 4.02
N GLU A 22 17.72 -12.24 5.05
CA GLU A 22 17.30 -12.36 6.46
C GLU A 22 16.42 -11.19 6.94
N SER A 23 16.46 -10.05 6.27
CA SER A 23 15.69 -8.85 6.63
C SER A 23 14.34 -8.75 5.90
N LEU A 24 13.79 -9.86 5.39
CA LEU A 24 12.51 -9.88 4.69
C LEU A 24 11.35 -9.52 5.63
N PRO A 25 10.67 -8.37 5.43
CA PRO A 25 9.54 -7.98 6.26
C PRO A 25 8.30 -8.83 5.97
N ASP A 26 7.46 -9.01 6.99
CA ASP A 26 6.18 -9.74 6.91
C ASP A 26 5.27 -9.21 5.80
N TRP A 27 5.13 -7.88 5.72
CA TRP A 27 4.27 -7.23 4.74
C TRP A 27 4.77 -7.41 3.30
N VAL A 28 6.08 -7.57 3.08
CA VAL A 28 6.64 -7.84 1.76
C VAL A 28 6.33 -9.27 1.33
N THR A 29 6.39 -10.24 2.27
CA THR A 29 5.95 -11.61 2.01
C THR A 29 4.47 -11.65 1.60
N VAL A 30 3.59 -10.97 2.35
CA VAL A 30 2.16 -10.88 2.01
C VAL A 30 1.94 -10.22 0.64
N LEU A 31 2.70 -9.17 0.32
CA LEU A 31 2.65 -8.52 -0.99
C LEU A 31 3.04 -9.50 -2.12
N ALA A 32 4.11 -10.27 -1.92
CA ALA A 32 4.59 -11.26 -2.87
C ALA A 32 3.57 -12.39 -3.10
N GLU A 33 3.01 -12.95 -2.03
CA GLU A 33 1.97 -13.97 -2.08
C GLU A 33 0.72 -13.47 -2.81
N ALA A 34 0.27 -12.26 -2.51
CA ALA A 34 -0.86 -11.64 -3.20
C ALA A 34 -0.58 -11.44 -4.70
N CYS A 35 0.66 -11.08 -5.07
CA CYS A 35 1.07 -10.97 -6.47
C CYS A 35 1.13 -12.32 -7.19
N ASN A 36 1.39 -13.42 -6.48
CA ASN A 36 1.31 -14.78 -7.03
C ASN A 36 -0.14 -15.22 -7.25
N GLN A 37 -1.01 -14.93 -6.28
CA GLN A 37 -2.44 -15.28 -6.35
C GLN A 37 -3.18 -14.48 -7.43
N GLN A 38 -2.82 -13.21 -7.61
CA GLN A 38 -3.41 -12.32 -8.61
C GLN A 38 -2.36 -11.87 -9.64
N SER A 39 -2.53 -10.69 -10.23
CA SER A 39 -1.48 -10.05 -11.03
C SER A 39 -0.90 -8.89 -10.24
N GLN A 40 0.40 -8.62 -10.43
CA GLN A 40 1.08 -7.49 -9.80
C GLN A 40 0.37 -6.16 -10.09
N SER A 41 -0.15 -5.96 -11.30
CA SER A 41 -0.94 -4.77 -11.66
C SER A 41 -2.26 -4.67 -10.89
N ALA A 42 -2.94 -5.79 -10.63
CA ALA A 42 -4.16 -5.80 -9.83
C ALA A 42 -3.87 -5.44 -8.37
N ILE A 43 -2.82 -6.02 -7.79
CA ILE A 43 -2.39 -5.72 -6.42
C ILE A 43 -1.93 -4.27 -6.29
N ALA A 44 -1.13 -3.78 -7.23
CA ALA A 44 -0.68 -2.39 -7.26
C ALA A 44 -1.85 -1.40 -7.27
N ARG A 45 -2.87 -1.64 -8.11
CA ARG A 45 -4.10 -0.84 -8.12
C ARG A 45 -4.82 -0.87 -6.77
N LYS A 46 -4.90 -2.04 -6.13
CA LYS A 46 -5.57 -2.22 -4.82
C LYS A 46 -4.91 -1.40 -3.71
N ILE A 47 -3.59 -1.35 -3.66
CA ILE A 47 -2.83 -0.59 -2.65
C ILE A 47 -2.55 0.86 -3.07
N GLY A 48 -2.96 1.27 -4.28
CA GLY A 48 -2.80 2.64 -4.77
C GLY A 48 -1.37 3.00 -5.16
N TYR A 49 -0.64 2.06 -5.77
CA TYR A 49 0.72 2.23 -6.29
C TYR A 49 0.83 1.76 -7.75
N SER A 50 1.95 2.07 -8.41
CA SER A 50 2.24 1.54 -9.74
C SER A 50 2.77 0.11 -9.67
N ALA A 51 2.57 -0.66 -10.75
CA ALA A 51 3.16 -2.00 -10.85
C ALA A 51 4.70 -1.93 -10.79
N SER A 52 5.33 -0.86 -11.32
CA SER A 52 6.78 -0.65 -11.21
C SER A 52 7.24 -0.49 -9.76
N ALA A 53 6.54 0.31 -8.95
CA ALA A 53 6.85 0.48 -7.54
C ALA A 53 6.76 -0.85 -6.79
N VAL A 54 5.70 -1.64 -7.03
CA VAL A 54 5.57 -2.98 -6.45
C VAL A 54 6.73 -3.89 -6.88
N SER A 55 7.13 -3.84 -8.14
CA SER A 55 8.27 -4.64 -8.64
C SER A 55 9.56 -4.31 -7.91
N GLN A 56 9.81 -3.00 -7.73
CA GLN A 56 10.99 -2.46 -7.06
C GLN A 56 11.01 -2.83 -5.58
N VAL A 57 9.86 -2.78 -4.91
CA VAL A 57 9.72 -3.22 -3.51
C VAL A 57 10.03 -4.71 -3.38
N LEU A 58 9.49 -5.55 -4.26
CA LEU A 58 9.79 -6.99 -4.26
C LEU A 58 11.26 -7.30 -4.55
N SER A 59 11.95 -6.47 -5.33
CA SER A 59 13.40 -6.59 -5.58
C SER A 59 14.27 -5.76 -4.62
N ASN A 60 13.71 -5.21 -3.54
CA ASN A 60 14.43 -4.37 -2.58
C ASN A 60 15.23 -3.19 -3.24
N SER A 61 14.67 -2.61 -4.30
CA SER A 61 15.30 -1.54 -5.09
C SER A 61 14.46 -0.26 -5.14
N TYR A 62 13.44 -0.15 -4.28
CA TYR A 62 12.60 1.03 -4.17
C TYR A 62 13.27 2.15 -3.36
N GLN A 63 14.25 2.82 -3.97
CA GLN A 63 15.12 3.80 -3.28
C GLN A 63 14.56 5.22 -3.25
N ASN A 64 13.83 5.63 -4.29
CA ASN A 64 13.39 7.02 -4.47
C ASN A 64 12.00 7.31 -3.87
N GLY A 65 11.47 6.40 -3.07
CA GLY A 65 10.14 6.51 -2.49
C GLY A 65 10.09 6.15 -1.02
N ASP A 66 9.01 6.56 -0.38
CA ASP A 66 8.77 6.29 1.03
C ASP A 66 8.26 4.86 1.22
N ILE A 67 9.18 3.97 1.62
CA ILE A 67 8.88 2.54 1.84
C ILE A 67 7.87 2.34 2.98
N ALA A 68 7.88 3.20 4.00
CA ALA A 68 6.94 3.12 5.12
C ALA A 68 5.51 3.41 4.67
N ARG A 69 5.33 4.33 3.71
CA ARG A 69 4.03 4.53 3.06
C ARG A 69 3.56 3.34 2.24
N VAL A 70 4.48 2.62 1.58
CA VAL A 70 4.13 1.39 0.85
C VAL A 70 3.66 0.34 1.86
N GLU A 71 4.41 0.14 2.94
CA GLU A 71 4.06 -0.79 4.00
C GLU A 71 2.65 -0.52 4.54
N LEU A 72 2.35 0.73 4.93
CA LEU A 72 1.02 1.10 5.44
C LEU A 72 -0.10 0.86 4.41
N ALA A 73 0.18 1.04 3.12
CA ALA A 73 -0.78 0.75 2.07
C ALA A 73 -0.98 -0.76 1.86
N VAL A 74 0.08 -1.56 1.99
CA VAL A 74 -0.01 -3.02 1.98
C VAL A 74 -0.78 -3.53 3.20
N ARG A 75 -0.46 -3.02 4.38
CA ARG A 75 -1.15 -3.36 5.63
C ARG A 75 -2.66 -3.08 5.53
N GLY A 76 -3.05 -1.91 5.02
CA GLY A 76 -4.47 -1.60 4.82
C GLY A 76 -5.13 -2.40 3.69
N GLY A 77 -4.44 -2.60 2.57
CA GLY A 77 -5.04 -3.22 1.39
C GLY A 77 -5.06 -4.75 1.39
N LEU A 78 -4.11 -5.38 2.10
CA LEU A 78 -3.90 -6.83 2.09
C LEU A 78 -4.03 -7.47 3.48
N LEU A 79 -3.63 -6.77 4.55
CA LEU A 79 -3.76 -7.27 5.94
C LEU A 79 -4.98 -6.72 6.69
N ALA A 80 -5.86 -5.98 6.00
CA ALA A 80 -7.08 -5.39 6.55
C ALA A 80 -6.84 -4.46 7.77
N GLU A 81 -5.67 -3.83 7.85
CA GLU A 81 -5.41 -2.83 8.89
C GLU A 81 -6.31 -1.61 8.70
N THR A 82 -6.99 -1.20 9.76
CA THR A 82 -7.90 -0.04 9.77
C THR A 82 -7.40 1.05 10.72
N VAL A 83 -7.87 2.27 10.49
CA VAL A 83 -7.66 3.41 11.37
C VAL A 83 -8.99 4.06 11.72
N GLN A 84 -9.04 4.70 12.89
CA GLN A 84 -10.19 5.47 13.35
C GLN A 84 -10.14 6.88 12.75
N CYS A 85 -10.68 7.05 11.55
CA CYS A 85 -10.72 8.35 10.89
C CYS A 85 -11.68 9.30 11.65
N PRO A 86 -11.25 10.51 12.05
CA PRO A 86 -12.13 11.46 12.73
C PRO A 86 -13.34 11.93 11.91
N VAL A 87 -13.36 11.66 10.59
CA VAL A 87 -14.44 12.06 9.68
C VAL A 87 -15.29 10.86 9.22
N MET A 88 -14.67 9.69 8.96
CA MET A 88 -15.37 8.52 8.41
C MET A 88 -15.54 7.35 9.39
N GLY A 89 -14.93 7.41 10.58
CA GLY A 89 -14.84 6.25 11.49
C GLY A 89 -13.83 5.22 10.97
N ASP A 90 -14.12 3.94 11.17
CA ASP A 90 -13.30 2.82 10.71
C ASP A 90 -13.03 2.89 9.21
N LEU A 91 -11.76 3.00 8.85
CA LEU A 91 -11.32 3.13 7.47
C LEU A 91 -10.08 2.28 7.22
N PRO A 92 -10.02 1.49 6.14
CA PRO A 92 -8.80 0.79 5.74
C PRO A 92 -7.62 1.76 5.58
N ARG A 93 -6.43 1.37 6.05
CA ARG A 93 -5.25 2.25 6.06
C ARG A 93 -4.86 2.74 4.67
N ASN A 94 -5.00 1.90 3.64
CA ASN A 94 -4.75 2.26 2.24
C ASN A 94 -5.73 3.34 1.74
N GLU A 95 -7.00 3.27 2.12
CA GLU A 95 -7.99 4.30 1.78
C GLU A 95 -7.71 5.61 2.53
N CYS A 96 -7.29 5.54 3.79
CA CYS A 96 -6.84 6.70 4.54
C CYS A 96 -5.72 7.45 3.79
N LEU A 97 -4.70 6.73 3.33
CA LEU A 97 -3.59 7.30 2.55
C LEU A 97 -4.08 7.85 1.20
N ALA A 98 -5.01 7.17 0.53
CA ALA A 98 -5.60 7.65 -0.71
C ALA A 98 -6.33 8.99 -0.51
N TRP A 99 -7.06 9.16 0.58
CA TRP A 99 -7.70 10.43 0.94
C TRP A 99 -6.69 11.54 1.22
N GLN A 100 -5.60 11.24 1.92
CA GLN A 100 -4.54 12.20 2.22
C GLN A 100 -3.87 12.77 0.95
N ARG A 101 -3.67 11.93 -0.08
CA ARG A 101 -3.04 12.31 -1.36
C ARG A 101 -3.94 13.14 -2.28
N LYS A 102 -5.25 13.17 -2.07
CA LYS A 102 -6.17 13.89 -2.97
C LYS A 102 -5.91 15.40 -2.90
N PRO A 103 -5.85 16.11 -4.05
CA PRO A 103 -5.75 17.55 -4.06
C PRO A 103 -7.04 18.21 -3.56
N PHE A 104 -6.93 19.47 -3.16
CA PHE A 104 -8.08 20.28 -2.80
C PHE A 104 -9.05 20.38 -3.97
N ALA A 105 -10.34 20.28 -3.70
CA ALA A 105 -11.38 20.57 -4.67
C ALA A 105 -12.68 20.92 -3.97
N THR A 106 -13.41 21.87 -4.55
CA THR A 106 -14.68 22.39 -4.05
C THR A 106 -15.90 21.68 -4.64
N THR A 107 -15.70 20.68 -5.50
CA THR A 107 -16.80 19.98 -6.19
C THR A 107 -17.73 19.20 -5.26
N ASN A 108 -17.32 18.94 -4.01
CA ASN A 108 -18.12 18.23 -3.02
C ASN A 108 -17.70 18.68 -1.61
N SER A 109 -18.67 19.08 -0.78
CA SER A 109 -18.44 19.51 0.61
C SER A 109 -17.75 18.43 1.46
N HIS A 110 -18.02 17.15 1.21
CA HIS A 110 -17.34 16.03 1.85
C HIS A 110 -15.83 16.01 1.51
N ARG A 111 -15.46 16.34 0.26
CA ARG A 111 -14.04 16.42 -0.14
C ARG A 111 -13.33 17.59 0.54
N VAL A 112 -13.99 18.73 0.68
CA VAL A 112 -13.46 19.89 1.41
C VAL A 112 -13.22 19.51 2.88
N ARG A 113 -14.24 18.93 3.54
CA ARG A 113 -14.14 18.48 4.94
C ARG A 113 -13.01 17.47 5.14
N MET A 114 -12.88 16.48 4.25
CA MET A 114 -11.81 15.48 4.33
C MET A 114 -10.43 16.11 4.16
N TYR A 115 -10.27 16.96 3.14
CA TYR A 115 -9.00 17.62 2.84
C TYR A 115 -8.49 18.42 4.04
N GLN A 116 -9.38 19.18 4.68
CA GLN A 116 -9.09 19.96 5.88
C GLN A 116 -8.77 19.07 7.08
N ALA A 117 -9.58 18.03 7.32
CA ALA A 117 -9.36 17.12 8.45
C ALA A 117 -7.99 16.41 8.38
N CYS A 118 -7.60 15.94 7.20
CA CYS A 118 -6.30 15.31 7.00
C CYS A 118 -5.10 16.26 7.26
N ARG A 119 -5.27 17.58 7.12
CA ARG A 119 -4.19 18.58 7.21
C ARG A 119 -4.20 19.40 8.49
N ARG A 120 -5.15 19.16 9.39
CA ARG A 120 -5.26 19.86 10.68
C ARG A 120 -4.64 19.02 11.79
N ASN A 121 -5.43 18.23 12.51
CA ASN A 121 -4.99 17.46 13.68
C ASN A 121 -5.31 15.97 13.52
N CYS A 122 -5.13 15.41 12.32
CA CYS A 122 -5.37 13.98 12.11
C CYS A 122 -4.16 13.18 12.65
N PRO A 123 -4.34 12.32 13.68
CA PRO A 123 -3.24 11.56 14.28
C PRO A 123 -2.65 10.51 13.34
N PHE A 124 -3.37 10.21 12.26
CA PHE A 124 -3.02 9.22 11.26
C PHE A 124 -2.48 9.83 9.95
N SER A 125 -2.38 11.17 9.89
CA SER A 125 -1.94 11.89 8.70
C SER A 125 -0.43 11.86 8.55
N LEU A 126 0.03 11.64 7.33
CA LEU A 126 1.43 11.69 6.96
C LEU A 126 1.77 12.97 6.17
N ILE A 127 0.82 13.89 5.99
CA ILE A 127 0.99 15.10 5.17
C ILE A 127 1.85 16.16 5.87
N GLY A 128 1.91 16.13 7.21
CA GLY A 128 2.66 17.08 8.03
C GLY A 128 4.07 16.62 8.44
N GLY A 129 4.59 15.53 7.87
CA GLY A 129 5.95 15.06 8.15
C GLY A 129 7.00 15.83 7.36
N ASN A 130 7.20 17.10 7.71
CA ASN A 130 8.43 17.85 7.43
C ASN A 130 8.76 18.79 8.60
N ASP A 131 8.53 18.30 9.82
CA ASP A 131 9.07 18.91 11.05
C ASP A 131 10.32 18.12 11.47
N GLN A 132 11.44 18.40 10.78
CA GLN A 132 12.78 18.38 11.35
C GLN A 132 13.33 19.80 11.29
#